data_AF-A0A1W1VUB5-F1
#
_entry.id   AF-A0A1W1VUB5-F1
#
_cell.length_a   1.000
_cell.length_b   1.000
_cell.length_c   1.000
_cell.angle_alpha   90.00
_cell.angle_beta   90.00
_cell.angle_gamma   90.00
#
_symmetry.space_group_name_H-M   'P 1'
#
loop_
_entity.id
_entity.type
_entity.pdbx_description
1 polymer ?
#
loop_
_entity_poly.entity_id
_entity_poly.type
_entity_poly.pdbx_seq_one_letter_code
_entity_poly.pdbx_strand_id
1 'polypeptide(L)'
;MSGLSWRVRLLVGLPEEVERQANEWLAGLEGAEQVWVKHWGANPVSLLLLVRLKVADTKTAGLEVRRQPAEEDDEIAKLFPF
;
A
#
# COMPACT_ATOMS: atom_id res chain seq x y z
N MET A 1 6.74 22.59 -6.58
CA MET A 1 6.04 22.06 -5.38
C MET A 1 5.70 20.62 -5.70
N SER A 2 6.42 19.64 -5.12
CA SER A 2 6.12 18.23 -5.37
C SER A 2 4.80 17.87 -4.71
N GLY A 3 3.80 17.51 -5.51
CA GLY A 3 2.53 17.01 -4.99
C GLY A 3 2.72 15.64 -4.35
N LEU A 4 2.03 15.39 -3.24
CA LEU A 4 1.84 14.03 -2.73
C LEU A 4 0.45 13.58 -3.13
N SER A 5 0.32 12.34 -3.60
CA SER A 5 -0.98 11.75 -3.89
C SER A 5 -1.10 10.37 -3.26
N TRP A 6 -2.33 9.97 -2.96
CA TRP A 6 -2.64 8.70 -2.31
C TRP A 6 -3.47 7.82 -3.24
N ARG A 7 -3.17 6.52 -3.26
CA ARG A 7 -3.96 5.49 -3.94
C ARG A 7 -4.44 4.47 -2.93
N VAL A 8 -5.69 4.06 -3.06
CA VAL A 8 -6.32 3.08 -2.18
C VAL A 8 -6.92 1.96 -3.02
N ARG A 9 -6.73 0.70 -2.61
CA ARG A 9 -7.35 -0.46 -3.25
C ARG A 9 -7.78 -1.48 -2.21
N LEU A 10 -9.00 -1.99 -2.36
CA LEU A 10 -9.51 -3.13 -1.62
C LEU A 10 -9.61 -4.34 -2.57
N LEU A 11 -9.07 -5.47 -2.16
CA LEU A 11 -9.10 -6.75 -2.88
C LEU A 11 -9.76 -7.80 -1.97
N VAL A 12 -10.63 -8.63 -2.54
CA VAL A 12 -11.30 -9.72 -1.80
C VAL A 12 -11.30 -10.97 -2.67
N GLY A 13 -10.88 -12.10 -2.12
CA GLY A 13 -10.81 -13.36 -2.88
C GLY A 13 -10.06 -14.47 -2.15
N LEU A 14 -9.69 -15.51 -2.89
CA LEU A 14 -8.79 -16.55 -2.37
C LEU A 14 -7.40 -15.96 -2.12
N PRO A 15 -6.61 -16.49 -1.15
CA PRO A 15 -5.30 -15.94 -0.80
C PRO A 15 -4.37 -15.71 -2.00
N GLU A 16 -4.20 -16.73 -2.84
CA GLU A 16 -3.31 -16.68 -4.03
C GLU A 16 -3.77 -15.64 -5.06
N GLU A 17 -5.08 -15.52 -5.24
CA GLU A 17 -5.65 -14.56 -6.17
C GLU A 17 -5.48 -13.12 -5.67
N VAL A 18 -5.73 -12.89 -4.38
CA VAL A 18 -5.56 -11.58 -3.74
C VAL A 18 -4.09 -11.15 -3.80
N GLU A 19 -3.16 -12.06 -3.54
CA GLU A 19 -1.71 -11.80 -3.66
C GLU A 19 -1.33 -11.44 -5.09
N ARG A 20 -1.78 -12.22 -6.08
CA ARG A 20 -1.53 -11.93 -7.51
C ARG A 20 -2.07 -10.55 -7.90
N GLN A 21 -3.32 -10.25 -7.57
CA GLN A 21 -3.96 -8.96 -7.89
C GLN A 21 -3.26 -7.79 -7.18
N ALA A 22 -2.81 -7.97 -5.93
CA ALA A 22 -2.06 -6.94 -5.20
C ALA A 22 -0.74 -6.63 -5.89
N ASN A 23 0.02 -7.67 -6.27
CA ASN A 23 1.31 -7.52 -6.94
C ASN A 23 1.17 -6.87 -8.32
N GLU A 24 0.19 -7.29 -9.12
CA GLU A 24 -0.09 -6.68 -10.44
C GLU A 24 -0.46 -5.20 -10.31
N TRP A 25 -1.30 -4.87 -9.34
CA TRP A 25 -1.70 -3.48 -9.11
C TRP A 25 -0.54 -2.62 -8.64
N LEU A 26 0.26 -3.09 -7.66
CA LEU A 26 1.44 -2.38 -7.15
C LEU A 26 2.51 -2.19 -8.23
N ALA A 27 2.72 -3.17 -9.12
CA ALA A 27 3.66 -3.06 -10.23
C ALA A 27 3.27 -1.94 -11.22
N GLY A 28 1.98 -1.60 -11.32
CA GLY A 28 1.49 -0.49 -12.15
C GLY A 28 1.58 0.89 -11.49
N LEU A 29 2.00 0.99 -10.23
CA LEU A 29 2.08 2.26 -9.50
C LEU A 29 3.49 2.87 -9.58
N GLU A 30 3.74 3.62 -10.64
CA GLU A 30 4.95 4.45 -10.74
C GLU A 30 4.99 5.51 -9.63
N GLY A 31 6.16 5.66 -9.00
CA GLY A 31 6.37 6.67 -7.95
C GLY A 31 5.83 6.28 -6.57
N ALA A 32 5.48 5.01 -6.33
CA ALA A 32 5.13 4.53 -4.98
C ALA A 32 6.32 4.68 -4.01
N GLU A 33 6.13 5.45 -2.94
CA GLU A 33 7.14 5.63 -1.88
C GLU A 33 6.87 4.78 -0.66
N GLN A 34 5.59 4.63 -0.30
CA GLN A 34 5.17 3.91 0.90
C GLN A 34 3.91 3.11 0.61
N VAL A 35 3.87 1.87 1.09
CA VAL A 35 2.74 0.95 0.97
C VAL A 35 2.37 0.47 2.36
N TRP A 36 1.13 0.70 2.78
CA TRP A 36 0.54 0.11 3.96
C TRP A 36 -0.47 -0.95 3.56
N VAL A 37 -0.47 -2.04 4.32
CA VAL A 37 -1.26 -3.23 4.04
C VAL A 37 -2.03 -3.59 5.30
N LYS A 38 -3.35 -3.76 5.18
CA LYS A 38 -4.19 -4.36 6.22
C LYS A 38 -4.99 -5.50 5.58
N HIS A 39 -5.14 -6.61 6.29
CA HIS A 39 -5.93 -7.74 5.79
C HIS A 39 -6.86 -8.30 6.87
N TRP A 40 -7.94 -8.92 6.43
CA TRP A 40 -8.96 -9.54 7.27
C TRP A 40 -9.47 -10.82 6.60
N GLY A 41 -9.93 -11.78 7.40
CA GLY A 41 -10.40 -13.07 6.89
C GLY A 41 -9.27 -13.99 6.43
N ALA A 42 -9.57 -15.29 6.34
CA ALA A 42 -8.62 -16.33 5.93
C ALA A 42 -9.03 -17.01 4.62
N ASN A 43 -10.34 -17.14 4.36
CA ASN A 43 -10.89 -17.64 3.11
C ASN A 43 -12.40 -17.27 3.01
N PRO A 44 -12.78 -16.23 2.25
CA PRO A 44 -11.92 -15.36 1.47
C PRO A 44 -11.08 -14.42 2.35
N VAL A 45 -9.94 -13.98 1.81
CA VAL A 45 -9.10 -12.91 2.34
C VAL A 45 -9.61 -11.60 1.79
N SER A 46 -9.61 -10.57 2.62
CA SER A 46 -9.84 -9.17 2.25
C SER A 46 -8.56 -8.39 2.54
N LEU A 47 -8.04 -7.64 1.57
CA LEU A 47 -6.76 -6.92 1.62
C LEU A 47 -6.97 -5.46 1.22
N LEU A 48 -6.68 -4.54 2.13
CA LEU A 48 -6.63 -3.11 1.89
C LEU A 48 -5.17 -2.67 1.69
N LEU A 49 -4.94 -2.00 0.56
CA LEU A 49 -3.67 -1.39 0.19
C LEU A 49 -3.84 0.12 0.18
N LEU A 50 -2.98 0.81 0.92
CA LEU A 50 -2.85 2.26 0.90
C LEU A 50 -1.45 2.58 0.39
N VAL A 51 -1.35 3.39 -0.67
CA VAL A 51 -0.06 3.70 -1.31
C VAL A 51 0.13 5.20 -1.41
N ARG A 52 1.22 5.70 -0.85
CA ARG A 52 1.66 7.09 -1.03
C ARG A 52 2.52 7.16 -2.27
N LEU A 53 2.08 7.94 -3.26
CA LEU A 53 2.84 8.22 -4.47
C LEU A 53 3.52 9.57 -4.35
N LYS A 54 4.81 9.60 -4.67
CA LYS A 54 5.49 10.84 -5.03
C LYS A 54 5.01 11.25 -6.41
N VAL A 55 4.42 12.43 -6.54
CA VAL A 55 4.34 13.04 -7.87
C VAL A 55 5.76 13.47 -8.22
N ALA A 56 6.42 12.66 -9.04
CA ALA A 56 7.73 13.01 -9.54
C ALA A 56 7.57 14.21 -10.49
N ASP A 57 8.14 15.36 -10.11
CA ASP A 57 8.83 16.15 -11.12
C ASP A 57 10.02 15.28 -11.56
N THR A 58 9.99 14.80 -12.80
CA THR A 58 10.99 13.91 -13.43
C THR A 58 12.41 14.13 -12.91
N LYS A 59 12.90 13.25 -12.03
CA LYS A 59 14.31 12.82 -11.90
C LYS A 59 14.43 11.66 -10.90
N THR A 60 14.73 10.51 -11.48
CA THR A 60 14.82 9.14 -10.96
C THR A 60 15.75 8.98 -9.75
N ALA A 61 15.33 8.23 -8.73
CA ALA A 61 16.23 7.57 -7.77
C ALA A 61 15.57 6.31 -7.21
N GLY A 62 16.30 5.19 -7.20
CA GLY A 62 15.83 3.83 -6.98
C GLY A 62 15.19 3.58 -5.61
N LEU A 63 14.17 2.72 -5.61
CA LEU A 63 13.39 2.33 -4.44
C LEU A 63 14.06 1.13 -3.75
N GLU A 64 14.66 1.33 -2.57
CA GLU A 64 14.98 0.24 -1.65
C GLU A 64 13.78 -0.02 -0.73
N VAL A 65 13.23 -1.23 -0.79
CA VAL A 65 12.13 -1.67 0.08
C VAL A 65 12.68 -1.96 1.48
N ARG A 66 12.40 -1.10 2.45
CA ARG A 66 12.65 -1.38 3.88
C ARG A 66 11.32 -1.71 4.57
N ARG A 67 11.23 -2.90 5.17
CA ARG A 67 10.11 -3.29 6.04
C ARG A 67 10.18 -2.44 7.33
N GLN A 68 9.12 -1.71 7.66
CA GLN A 68 8.99 -1.06 8.97
C GLN A 68 8.57 -2.10 10.04
N PRO A 69 9.17 -2.08 11.24
CA PRO A 69 8.74 -2.88 12.38
C PRO A 69 7.43 -2.36 13.00
N ALA A 70 6.69 -3.25 13.66
CA ALA A 70 5.29 -3.12 14.09
C ALA A 70 4.97 -2.05 15.15
N GLU A 71 5.90 -1.16 15.50
CA GLU A 71 5.71 -0.18 16.58
C GLU A 71 4.99 1.12 16.13
N GLU A 72 4.84 1.37 14.82
CA GLU A 72 4.14 2.55 14.27
C GLU A 72 2.63 2.33 14.00
N ASP A 73 2.04 1.23 14.46
CA ASP A 73 0.61 0.94 14.25
C ASP A 73 -0.33 1.85 15.10
N ASP A 74 0.17 2.42 16.20
CA ASP A 74 -0.59 3.26 17.12
C ASP A 74 -0.93 4.66 16.57
N GLU A 75 -0.16 5.18 15.61
CA GLU A 75 -0.44 6.48 15.00
C GLU A 75 -1.43 6.37 13.84
N ILE A 76 -1.41 5.25 13.10
CA ILE A 76 -2.36 4.99 12.01
C ILE A 76 -3.75 4.68 12.57
N ALA A 77 -3.84 3.94 13.69
CA ALA A 77 -5.11 3.68 14.36
C ALA A 77 -5.85 4.97 14.79
N LYS A 78 -5.12 6.02 15.14
CA LYS A 78 -5.69 7.33 15.51
C LYS A 78 -6.27 8.10 14.31
N LEU A 79 -5.84 7.79 13.08
CA LEU A 79 -6.34 8.42 11.86
C LEU A 79 -7.65 7.81 11.36
N PHE A 80 -8.03 6.63 11.87
CA PHE A 80 -9.27 5.93 11.54
C PHE A 80 -9.99 5.45 12.81
N PRO A 81 -10.53 6.37 13.64
CA PRO A 81 -11.35 5.97 14.78
C PRO A 81 -12.70 5.43 14.29
N PHE A 82 -13.08 4.24 14.75
CA PHE A 82 -14.46 3.74 14.68
C PHE A 82 -15.30 4.38 15.78
#